data_AF-A0A256YG26-F1
#
_entry.id   AF-A0A256YG26-F1
#
_cell.length_a   1.000
_cell.length_b   1.000
_cell.length_c   1.000
_cell.angle_alpha   90.00
_cell.angle_beta   90.00
_cell.angle_gamma   90.00
#
_symmetry.space_group_name_H-M   'P 1'
#
loop_
_entity.id
_entity.type
_entity.pdbx_description
1 polymer ?
#
loop_
_entity_poly.entity_id
_entity_poly.type
_entity_poly.pdbx_seq_one_letter_code
_entity_poly.pdbx_strand_id
1 'polypeptide(L)'
;MWFEILIYPLYIVPPEHIIYIYDLQQNLCILIIVFLILASILELKFLTKIVLSILSSIIAILHYYVLILVSKYESIALIPLFIVESTKKGSVLSLDYGQIMFIVLIVLWRKELIRYFKRLHKGIVKREATSVSSDEAK
;
A
#
# COMPACT_ATOMS: atom_id res chain seq x y z
N MET A 1 21.36 -6.31 2.06
CA MET A 1 19.99 -5.80 1.83
C MET A 1 19.98 -4.41 2.42
N TRP A 2 20.11 -3.39 1.57
CA TRP A 2 20.22 -2.00 2.01
C TRP A 2 18.81 -1.47 2.28
N PHE A 3 18.52 -1.15 3.54
CA PHE A 3 17.33 -0.38 3.89
C PHE A 3 17.58 1.06 3.43
N GLU A 4 16.79 1.56 2.48
CA GLU A 4 16.82 2.98 2.14
C GLU A 4 16.25 3.77 3.32
N ILE A 5 17.15 4.32 4.13
CA ILE A 5 16.80 5.27 5.18
C ILE A 5 16.58 6.60 4.47
N LEU A 6 15.32 7.03 4.33
CA LEU A 6 15.03 8.41 3.94
C LEU A 6 15.39 9.34 5.10
N ILE A 7 16.59 9.90 5.07
CA ILE A 7 17.05 10.91 6.03
C ILE A 7 16.75 12.29 5.46
N TYR A 8 15.65 12.90 5.88
CA TYR A 8 15.43 14.34 5.64
C TYR A 8 16.06 15.17 6.77
N PRO A 9 16.59 16.37 6.48
CA PRO A 9 17.07 17.27 7.51
C PRO A 9 15.91 17.66 8.44
N LEU A 10 16.10 17.43 9.75
CA LEU A 10 15.17 17.83 10.81
C LEU A 10 14.98 19.36 10.78
N TYR A 11 13.85 19.82 10.24
CA TYR A 11 13.45 21.22 10.37
C TYR A 11 12.78 21.42 11.74
N ILE A 12 13.26 22.40 12.51
CA ILE A 12 12.61 22.83 13.75
C ILE A 12 11.38 23.66 13.36
N VAL A 13 10.21 23.02 13.28
CA VAL A 13 8.92 23.65 12.98
C VAL A 13 8.12 23.83 14.28
N PRO A 14 7.27 24.88 14.40
CA PRO A 14 6.46 25.12 15.59
C PRO A 14 5.59 23.91 15.99
N PRO A 15 5.45 23.63 17.31
CA PRO A 15 4.75 22.46 17.83
C PRO A 15 3.27 22.38 17.44
N GLU A 16 2.65 23.51 17.11
CA GLU A 16 1.27 23.58 16.61
C GLU A 16 1.07 22.78 15.31
N HIS A 17 2.03 22.80 14.38
CA HIS A 17 1.96 22.02 13.14
C HIS A 17 2.10 20.51 13.37
N ILE A 18 2.83 20.11 14.42
CA ILE A 18 3.04 18.70 14.77
C ILE A 18 1.72 18.10 15.25
N ILE A 19 0.97 18.82 16.09
CA ILE A 19 -0.33 18.37 16.62
C ILE A 19 -1.32 18.09 15.49
N TYR A 20 -1.46 18.99 14.52
CA TYR A 20 -2.39 18.81 13.39
C TYR A 20 -2.06 17.57 12.53
N ILE A 21 -0.78 17.24 12.38
CA ILE A 21 -0.35 16.09 11.56
C ILE A 21 -0.71 14.79 12.28
N TYR A 22 -0.48 14.71 13.58
CA TYR A 22 -0.87 13.56 14.38
C TYR A 22 -2.40 13.38 14.48
N ASP A 23 -3.15 14.48 14.59
CA ASP A 23 -4.62 14.43 14.52
C ASP A 23 -5.10 13.89 13.17
N LEU A 24 -4.45 14.29 12.07
CA LEU A 24 -4.78 13.79 10.74
C LEU A 24 -4.43 12.30 10.58
N GLN A 25 -3.32 11.84 11.15
CA GLN A 25 -2.96 10.42 11.21
C GLN A 25 -4.00 9.60 12.00
N GLN A 26 -4.49 10.11 13.13
CA GLN A 26 -5.55 9.48 13.92
C GLN A 26 -6.87 9.38 13.15
N ASN A 27 -7.30 10.47 12.50
CA ASN A 27 -8.50 10.48 11.68
C ASN A 27 -8.42 9.50 10.50
N LEU A 28 -7.24 9.40 9.87
CA LEU A 28 -6.99 8.45 8.80
C LEU A 28 -7.09 7.00 9.29
N CYS A 29 -6.60 6.70 10.49
CA CYS A 29 -6.76 5.39 11.13
C CYS A 29 -8.25 5.04 11.36
N ILE A 30 -9.04 5.97 11.90
CA ILE A 30 -10.49 5.78 12.10
C ILE A 30 -11.18 5.50 10.76
N LEU A 31 -10.87 6.28 9.72
CA LEU A 31 -11.43 6.11 8.38
C LEU A 31 -11.13 4.72 7.82
N ILE A 32 -9.92 4.21 8.03
CA ILE A 32 -9.49 2.88 7.61
C ILE A 32 -10.29 1.78 8.31
N ILE A 33 -10.48 1.89 9.63
CA ILE A 33 -11.27 0.91 10.38
C ILE A 33 -12.70 0.86 9.87
N VAL A 34 -13.34 2.03 9.69
CA VAL A 34 -14.68 2.13 9.12
C VAL A 34 -14.74 1.52 7.73
N PHE A 35 -13.75 1.80 6.89
CA PHE A 35 -13.65 1.24 5.54
C PHE A 35 -13.55 -0.29 5.54
N LEU A 36 -12.72 -0.87 6.41
CA LEU A 36 -12.58 -2.33 6.54
C LEU A 36 -13.88 -2.99 7.00
N ILE A 37 -14.61 -2.36 7.94
CA ILE A 37 -15.92 -2.84 8.38
C ILE A 37 -16.90 -2.84 7.21
N LEU A 38 -17.00 -1.73 6.47
CA LEU A 38 -17.88 -1.64 5.30
C LEU A 38 -17.52 -2.68 4.23
N ALA A 39 -16.24 -2.85 3.94
CA ALA A 39 -15.76 -3.86 2.99
C ALA A 39 -16.09 -5.30 3.44
N SER A 40 -16.19 -5.55 4.76
CA SER A 40 -16.53 -6.87 5.30
C SER A 40 -18.03 -7.19 5.22
N ILE A 41 -18.90 -6.18 5.31
CA ILE A 41 -20.36 -6.35 5.33
C ILE A 41 -20.94 -6.34 3.91
N LEU A 42 -20.35 -5.57 3.00
CA LEU A 42 -20.85 -5.43 1.64
C LEU A 42 -20.55 -6.66 0.78
N GLU A 43 -21.57 -7.15 0.09
CA GLU A 43 -21.37 -8.13 -0.98
C GLU A 43 -20.45 -7.54 -2.07
N LEU A 44 -19.37 -8.26 -2.38
CA LEU A 44 -18.33 -7.84 -3.32
C LEU A 44 -18.78 -7.97 -4.79
N LYS A 45 -19.83 -7.24 -5.16
CA LYS A 45 -20.24 -7.01 -6.55
C LYS A 45 -19.16 -6.21 -7.27
N PHE A 46 -19.09 -6.33 -8.60
CA PHE A 46 -18.04 -5.71 -9.40
C PHE A 46 -17.95 -4.19 -9.21
N LEU A 47 -19.09 -3.50 -9.15
CA LEU A 47 -19.13 -2.05 -8.91
C LEU A 47 -18.60 -1.69 -7.50
N THR A 48 -19.02 -2.43 -6.47
CA THR A 48 -18.53 -2.25 -5.10
C THR A 48 -17.02 -2.47 -5.02
N LYS A 49 -16.48 -3.48 -5.72
CA LYS A 49 -15.04 -3.70 -5.81
C LYS A 49 -14.31 -2.50 -6.39
N ILE A 50 -14.83 -1.91 -7.47
CA ILE A 50 -14.21 -0.71 -8.08
C ILE A 50 -14.21 0.45 -7.08
N VAL A 51 -15.34 0.74 -6.46
CA VAL A 51 -15.46 1.83 -5.48
C VAL A 51 -14.50 1.62 -4.30
N LEU A 52 -14.48 0.42 -3.73
CA LEU A 52 -13.53 0.06 -2.66
C LEU A 52 -12.08 0.19 -3.13
N SER A 53 -11.78 -0.08 -4.41
CA SER A 53 -10.41 0.04 -4.93
C SER A 53 -9.96 1.49 -5.05
N ILE A 54 -10.84 2.37 -5.51
CA ILE A 54 -10.58 3.80 -5.60
C ILE A 54 -10.37 4.36 -4.19
N LEU A 55 -11.26 4.05 -3.25
CA LEU A 55 -11.16 4.49 -1.86
C LEU A 55 -9.88 3.98 -1.19
N SER A 56 -9.55 2.68 -1.33
CA SER A 56 -8.30 2.12 -0.77
C SER A 56 -7.06 2.82 -1.33
N SER A 57 -7.05 3.13 -2.63
CA SER A 57 -5.96 3.84 -3.28
C SER A 57 -5.81 5.26 -2.75
N ILE A 58 -6.91 6.01 -2.62
CA ILE A 58 -6.91 7.37 -2.06
C ILE A 58 -6.39 7.36 -0.63
N ILE A 59 -6.88 6.44 0.20
CA ILE A 59 -6.46 6.29 1.60
C ILE A 59 -4.97 5.97 1.70
N ALA A 60 -4.47 5.04 0.87
CA ALA A 60 -3.05 4.69 0.85
C ALA A 60 -2.17 5.88 0.46
N ILE A 61 -2.58 6.64 -0.58
CA ILE A 61 -1.87 7.86 -1.01
C ILE A 61 -1.84 8.88 0.14
N LEU A 62 -2.98 9.11 0.78
CA LEU A 62 -3.08 10.06 1.89
C LEU A 62 -2.22 9.61 3.09
N HIS A 63 -2.18 8.31 3.39
CA HIS A 63 -1.34 7.76 4.45
C HIS A 63 0.15 8.04 4.22
N TYR A 64 0.66 7.73 3.02
CA TYR A 64 2.06 8.01 2.69
C TYR A 64 2.36 9.50 2.58
N TYR A 65 1.40 10.31 2.15
CA TYR A 65 1.53 11.77 2.19
C TYR A 65 1.73 12.28 3.62
N VAL A 66 0.97 11.76 4.59
CA VAL A 66 1.13 12.09 6.01
C VAL A 66 2.49 11.64 6.53
N LEU A 67 2.93 10.44 6.19
CA LEU A 67 4.26 9.97 6.58
C LEU A 67 5.38 10.85 6.04
N ILE A 68 5.26 11.36 4.81
CA ILE A 68 6.21 12.34 4.28
C ILE A 68 6.23 13.60 5.14
N LEU A 69 5.07 14.07 5.63
CA LEU A 69 5.02 15.23 6.53
C LEU A 69 5.68 14.92 7.88
N VAL A 70 5.39 13.76 8.48
CA VAL A 70 6.01 13.32 9.75
C VAL A 70 7.52 13.15 9.60
N SER A 71 7.99 12.68 8.43
CA SER A 71 9.42 12.44 8.17
C SER A 71 10.30 13.70 8.20
N LYS A 72 9.67 14.89 8.16
CA LYS A 72 10.36 16.17 8.34
C LYS A 72 10.79 16.42 9.79
N TYR A 73 10.18 15.71 10.74
CA TYR A 73 10.35 15.89 12.18
C TYR A 73 10.94 14.66 12.86
N GLU A 74 10.68 13.49 12.30
CA GLU A 74 11.06 12.21 12.90
C GLU A 74 11.74 11.32 11.86
N SER A 75 12.67 10.49 12.31
CA SER A 75 13.24 9.49 11.43
C SER A 75 12.23 8.37 11.25
N ILE A 76 11.80 8.16 10.01
CA ILE A 76 10.84 7.11 9.66
C ILE A 76 11.58 5.99 8.93
N ALA A 77 11.41 4.76 9.42
CA ALA A 77 11.79 3.57 8.69
C ALA A 77 10.55 2.77 8.30
N LEU A 78 10.41 2.48 7.01
CA LEU A 78 9.37 1.61 6.48
C LEU A 78 9.91 0.19 6.42
N ILE A 79 9.24 -0.73 7.11
CA ILE A 79 9.52 -2.16 7.07
C ILE A 79 8.25 -2.91 6.62
N PRO A 80 8.33 -4.18 6.22
CA PRO A 80 7.14 -4.92 5.81
C PRO A 80 6.08 -4.92 6.91
N LEU A 81 4.89 -4.40 6.60
CA LEU A 81 3.72 -4.22 7.45
C LEU A 81 3.84 -3.24 8.62
N PHE A 82 5.00 -2.64 8.86
CA PHE A 82 5.20 -1.75 10.00
C PHE A 82 5.98 -0.49 9.64
N ILE A 83 5.77 0.54 10.44
CA ILE A 83 6.43 1.82 10.39
C ILE A 83 7.11 2.03 11.74
N VAL A 84 8.38 2.43 11.70
CA VAL A 84 9.12 2.82 12.89
C VAL A 84 9.33 4.33 12.85
N GLU A 85 8.75 5.03 13.81
CA GLU A 85 8.91 6.47 14.02
C GLU A 85 9.93 6.65 15.16
N SER A 86 11.07 7.29 14.88
CA SER A 86 12.17 7.46 15.83
C SER A 86 12.45 8.93 16.11
N THR A 87 12.43 9.27 17.40
CA THR A 87 12.73 10.61 17.94
C THR A 87 13.93 10.57 18.88
N LYS A 88 14.38 11.74 19.34
CA LYS A 88 15.39 11.84 20.40
C LYS A 88 14.96 11.22 21.74
N LYS A 89 13.65 11.00 21.95
CA LYS A 89 13.08 10.48 23.21
C LYS A 89 12.81 8.97 23.16
N GLY A 90 12.94 8.35 21.99
CA GLY A 90 12.65 6.94 21.78
C GLY A 90 12.00 6.68 20.42
N SER A 91 11.67 5.42 20.18
CA SER A 91 11.05 4.96 18.93
C SER A 91 9.69 4.30 19.21
N VAL A 92 8.76 4.49 18.28
CA VAL A 92 7.43 3.89 18.28
C VAL A 92 7.29 3.01 17.04
N LEU A 93 6.69 1.83 17.22
CA LEU A 93 6.35 0.93 16.13
C LEU A 93 4.83 0.99 15.89
N SER A 94 4.43 1.23 14.65
CA SER A 94 3.03 1.27 14.23
C SER A 94 2.81 0.40 12.98
N LEU A 95 1.56 0.08 12.66
CA LEU A 95 1.22 -0.69 11.45
C LEU A 95 1.27 0.20 10.21
N ASP A 96 1.83 -0.33 9.11
CA ASP A 96 1.75 0.33 7.80
C ASP A 96 0.37 0.12 7.19
N TYR A 97 -0.53 1.07 7.46
CA TYR A 97 -1.87 1.03 6.94
C TYR A 97 -1.94 1.15 5.41
N GLY A 98 -0.96 1.80 4.78
CA GLY A 98 -0.84 1.87 3.32
C GLY A 98 -0.61 0.49 2.72
N GLN A 99 0.31 -0.29 3.29
CA GLN A 99 0.55 -1.68 2.89
C GLN A 99 -0.67 -2.56 3.15
N ILE A 100 -1.37 -2.36 4.27
CA ILE A 100 -2.62 -3.07 4.55
C ILE A 100 -3.67 -2.78 3.46
N MET A 101 -3.83 -1.52 3.02
CA MET A 101 -4.72 -1.17 1.91
C MET A 101 -4.31 -1.86 0.60
N PHE A 102 -3.01 -1.96 0.30
CA PHE A 102 -2.52 -2.73 -0.85
C PHE A 102 -2.87 -4.21 -0.76
N ILE A 103 -2.73 -4.82 0.42
CA ILE A 103 -3.13 -6.22 0.64
C ILE A 103 -4.64 -6.39 0.42
N VAL A 104 -5.45 -5.46 0.94
CA VAL A 104 -6.90 -5.45 0.70
C VAL A 104 -7.21 -5.41 -0.79
N LEU A 105 -6.54 -4.56 -1.57
CA LEU A 105 -6.68 -4.50 -3.03
C LEU A 105 -6.36 -5.85 -3.70
N ILE A 106 -5.25 -6.49 -3.33
CA ILE A 106 -4.86 -7.79 -3.87
C ILE A 106 -5.93 -8.85 -3.54
N VAL A 107 -6.40 -8.87 -2.30
CA VAL A 107 -7.43 -9.82 -1.85
C VAL A 107 -8.76 -9.60 -2.57
N LEU A 108 -9.14 -8.34 -2.80
CA LEU A 108 -10.36 -7.94 -3.49
C LEU A 108 -10.41 -8.44 -4.95
N TRP A 109 -9.26 -8.40 -5.62
CA TRP A 109 -9.10 -8.77 -7.03
C TRP A 109 -8.49 -10.15 -7.26
N ARG A 110 -8.29 -10.95 -6.21
CA ARG A 110 -7.56 -12.24 -6.28
C ARG A 110 -8.07 -13.18 -7.37
N LYS A 111 -9.39 -13.27 -7.59
CA LYS A 111 -9.99 -14.19 -8.58
C LYS A 111 -9.72 -13.73 -10.01
N GLU A 112 -9.73 -12.42 -10.23
CA GLU A 112 -9.45 -11.77 -11.50
C GLU A 112 -7.97 -11.87 -11.83
N LEU A 113 -7.09 -11.58 -10.86
CA LEU A 113 -5.65 -11.71 -10.98
C LEU A 113 -5.25 -13.14 -11.33
N ILE A 114 -5.75 -14.15 -10.62
CA ILE A 114 -5.46 -15.57 -10.92
C ILE A 114 -5.90 -15.93 -12.35
N ARG A 115 -7.08 -15.48 -12.78
CA ARG A 115 -7.57 -15.71 -14.15
C ARG A 115 -6.68 -15.04 -15.19
N TYR A 116 -6.23 -13.82 -14.94
CA TYR A 116 -5.34 -13.07 -15.81
C TYR A 116 -3.97 -13.78 -15.93
N PHE A 117 -3.34 -14.15 -14.82
CA PHE A 117 -2.07 -14.89 -14.83
C PHE A 117 -2.18 -16.24 -15.52
N LYS A 118 -3.26 -17.00 -15.33
CA LYS A 118 -3.51 -18.25 -16.05
C LYS A 118 -3.57 -18.05 -17.57
N ARG A 119 -4.19 -16.95 -18.04
CA ARG A 119 -4.27 -16.64 -19.47
C ARG A 119 -2.91 -16.24 -20.04
N LEU A 120 -2.15 -15.41 -19.32
CA LEU A 120 -0.80 -15.03 -19.71
C LEU A 120 0.11 -16.26 -19.85
N HIS A 121 0.12 -17.13 -18.84
CA HIS A 121 0.94 -18.34 -18.87
C HIS A 121 0.60 -19.24 -20.07
N LYS A 122 -0.69 -19.47 -20.34
CA LYS A 122 -1.11 -20.22 -21.54
C LYS A 122 -0.66 -19.54 -22.84
N GLY A 123 -0.68 -18.22 -22.90
CA GLY A 123 -0.20 -17.45 -24.06
C GLY A 123 1.31 -17.59 -24.30
N ILE A 124 2.10 -17.60 -23.22
CA ILE A 124 3.56 -17.77 -23.28
C ILE A 124 3.89 -19.19 -23.77
N VAL A 125 3.32 -20.22 -23.15
CA VAL A 125 3.53 -21.63 -23.54
C VAL A 125 3.16 -21.87 -25.00
N LYS A 126 2.06 -21.27 -25.48
CA LYS A 126 1.65 -21.39 -26.88
C LYS A 126 2.67 -20.75 -27.83
N ARG A 127 3.25 -19.60 -27.47
CA ARG A 127 4.24 -18.90 -28.31
C ARG A 127 5.55 -19.67 -28.41
N GLU A 128 6.04 -20.22 -27.30
CA GLU A 128 7.25 -21.07 -27.28
C GLU A 128 7.07 -22.34 -28.11
N ALA A 129 5.89 -22.99 -28.04
CA ALA A 129 5.61 -24.16 -28.87
C ALA A 129 5.60 -23.84 -30.38
N THR A 130 5.10 -22.66 -30.77
CA THR A 130 5.10 -22.25 -32.19
C THR A 130 6.49 -21.83 -32.71
N SER A 131 7.38 -21.29 -31.88
CA SER A 131 8.74 -20.95 -32.30
C SER A 131 9.60 -22.20 -32.50
N VAL A 132 9.48 -23.20 -31.61
CA VAL A 132 10.22 -24.48 -31.74
C VAL A 132 9.81 -25.22 -33.01
N SER A 133 8.50 -25.27 -33.32
CA SER A 133 7.99 -25.89 -34.54
C SER A 133 8.46 -25.21 -35.84
N SER A 134 8.78 -23.91 -35.82
CA SER A 134 9.28 -23.22 -37.01
C SER A 134 10.78 -23.43 -37.26
N ASP A 135 11.53 -23.76 -36.21
CA ASP A 135 12.96 -24.04 -36.30
C ASP A 135 13.24 -25.49 -36.74
N GLU A 136 12.38 -26.46 -36.38
CA GLU A 136 12.48 -27.85 -36.87
C GLU A 136 12.04 -28.03 -38.33
N ALA A 137 11.36 -27.03 -38.91
CA ALA A 137 10.86 -27.07 -40.29
C ALA A 137 11.84 -26.48 -41.34
N LYS A 138 13.03 -26.04 -40.90
CA LYS A 138 14.13 -25.54 -41.75
C LYS A 138 15.27 -26.54 -41.82
#